data_AF-A0A6C0B6H9-F1
#
_entry.id   AF-A0A6C0B6H9-F1
#
_cell.length_a   1.000
_cell.length_b   1.000
_cell.length_c   1.000
_cell.angle_alpha   90.00
_cell.angle_beta   90.00
_cell.angle_gamma   90.00
#
_symmetry.space_group_name_H-M   'P 1'
#
loop_
_entity.id
_entity.type
_entity.pdbx_description
1 polymer ?
#
loop_
_entity_poly.entity_id
_entity_poly.type
_entity_poly.pdbx_seq_one_letter_code
_entity_poly.pdbx_strand_id
1 'polypeptide(L)'
;MKEKRIIKLYNELHLGDQLFNVIFFNINKNYIEENNIFIEYYCGKQYHQQVSEFNLSKNVSILEYIPGNDSGFNLWIGSTEFEVNWYNKKTEYMDVFLVNFYNEFLKKQNLPISFEKLEYKDPDIQRRYEDLDIKYNSKYSNLDFLIINSTPLSNQYVKDITKWNNFITKMNLKYNIVTSEKVNGVKCTCDDKLTVKDIQSISAHSKKIIVISSGVIPALFNTDTLNNVETIYSFSHVDKYSHPKFVNKEDIDELYVLINNEESFQNMELFSNDSSLFIFLIFLLVCSLYYNNNILNYYYRLKKYIVRPVKRKI
;
A
#
# COMPACT_ATOMS: atom_id res chain seq x y z
N MET A 1 -5.44 -26.24 -35.25
CA MET A 1 -5.25 -26.07 -33.79
C MET A 1 -3.78 -25.74 -33.56
N LYS A 2 -3.46 -24.79 -32.69
CA LYS A 2 -2.05 -24.47 -32.37
C LYS A 2 -1.42 -25.65 -31.62
N GLU A 3 -0.17 -25.95 -31.94
CA GLU A 3 0.59 -27.03 -31.27
C GLU A 3 0.72 -26.73 -29.77
N LYS A 4 0.66 -27.79 -28.94
CA LYS A 4 0.83 -27.65 -27.49
C LYS A 4 2.27 -27.27 -27.20
N ARG A 5 2.49 -26.15 -26.52
CA ARG A 5 3.80 -25.73 -26.02
C ARG A 5 3.84 -25.87 -24.51
N ILE A 6 4.87 -26.51 -23.96
CA ILE A 6 5.09 -26.62 -22.50
C ILE A 6 6.30 -25.79 -22.13
N ILE A 7 6.16 -24.93 -21.12
CA ILE A 7 7.26 -24.15 -20.53
C ILE A 7 7.39 -24.59 -19.06
N LYS A 8 8.57 -25.12 -18.72
CA LYS A 8 8.90 -25.52 -17.35
C LYS A 8 9.63 -24.39 -16.66
N LEU A 9 9.13 -24.00 -15.50
CA LEU A 9 9.64 -22.88 -14.70
C LEU A 9 9.75 -23.33 -13.25
N TYR A 10 10.74 -22.85 -12.52
CA TYR A 10 10.85 -23.14 -11.10
C TYR A 10 11.30 -21.93 -10.30
N ASN A 11 10.99 -21.94 -9.01
CA ASN A 11 11.53 -21.01 -8.03
C ASN A 11 11.60 -21.74 -6.69
N GLU A 12 12.79 -21.81 -6.11
CA GLU A 12 13.04 -22.50 -4.84
C GLU A 12 12.94 -21.60 -3.61
N LEU A 13 12.75 -20.30 -3.82
CA LEU A 13 12.79 -19.29 -2.76
C LEU A 13 11.40 -18.86 -2.28
N HIS A 14 11.36 -17.69 -1.64
CA HIS A 14 10.32 -17.25 -0.74
C HIS A 14 8.96 -17.06 -1.43
N LEU A 15 7.88 -17.19 -0.65
CA LEU A 15 6.49 -17.05 -1.13
C LEU A 15 6.25 -15.76 -1.94
N GLY A 16 6.87 -14.64 -1.57
CA GLY A 16 6.70 -13.37 -2.30
C GLY A 16 7.10 -13.47 -3.77
N ASP A 17 8.24 -14.08 -4.06
CA ASP A 17 8.71 -14.30 -5.43
C ASP A 17 7.77 -15.25 -6.18
N GLN A 18 7.23 -16.27 -5.49
CA GLN A 18 6.24 -17.19 -6.06
C GLN A 18 4.96 -16.47 -6.48
N LEU A 19 4.47 -15.56 -5.64
CA LEU A 19 3.25 -14.81 -5.92
C LEU A 19 3.45 -13.78 -7.05
N PHE A 20 4.61 -13.11 -7.12
CA PHE A 20 4.94 -12.28 -8.29
C PHE A 20 4.94 -13.09 -9.59
N ASN A 21 5.50 -14.30 -9.58
CA ASN A 21 5.53 -15.19 -10.74
C ASN A 21 4.12 -15.57 -11.21
N VAL A 22 3.21 -15.95 -10.29
CA VAL A 22 1.83 -16.29 -10.64
C VAL A 22 1.04 -15.06 -11.11
N ILE A 23 1.26 -13.90 -10.51
CA ILE A 23 0.64 -12.64 -10.98
C ILE A 23 1.09 -12.32 -12.40
N PHE A 24 2.37 -12.49 -12.71
CA PHE A 24 2.87 -12.37 -14.08
C PHE A 24 2.15 -13.33 -15.04
N PHE A 25 1.91 -14.58 -14.65
CA PHE A 25 1.13 -15.51 -15.48
C PHE A 25 -0.31 -15.03 -15.67
N ASN A 26 -0.94 -14.47 -14.63
CA ASN A 26 -2.31 -13.94 -14.70
C ASN A 26 -2.43 -12.74 -15.64
N ILE A 27 -1.46 -11.82 -15.61
CA ILE A 27 -1.41 -10.66 -16.52
C ILE A 27 -1.42 -11.14 -17.98
N ASN A 28 -0.74 -12.26 -18.25
CA ASN A 28 -0.60 -12.82 -19.60
C ASN A 28 -1.57 -13.99 -19.87
N LYS A 29 -2.56 -14.22 -19.01
CA LYS A 29 -3.42 -15.42 -19.02
C LYS A 29 -4.07 -15.65 -20.38
N ASN A 30 -4.74 -14.64 -20.93
CA ASN A 30 -5.50 -14.79 -22.18
C ASN A 30 -4.57 -15.25 -23.31
N TYR A 31 -3.39 -14.63 -23.42
CA TYR A 31 -2.41 -15.03 -24.42
C TYR A 31 -1.93 -16.48 -24.22
N ILE A 32 -1.59 -16.86 -22.99
CA ILE A 32 -1.14 -18.23 -22.66
C ILE A 32 -2.20 -19.26 -23.10
N GLU A 33 -3.47 -19.01 -22.77
CA GLU A 33 -4.58 -19.92 -23.07
C GLU A 33 -4.91 -19.97 -24.57
N GLU A 34 -5.00 -18.82 -25.25
CA GLU A 34 -5.29 -18.73 -26.69
C GLU A 34 -4.17 -19.26 -27.59
N ASN A 35 -2.96 -19.38 -27.05
CA ASN A 35 -1.78 -19.91 -27.74
C ASN A 35 -1.43 -21.35 -27.36
N ASN A 36 -2.27 -22.04 -26.57
CA ASN A 36 -2.05 -23.42 -26.16
C ASN A 36 -0.69 -23.62 -25.45
N ILE A 37 -0.28 -22.61 -24.70
CA ILE A 37 0.94 -22.63 -23.87
C ILE A 37 0.55 -23.16 -22.50
N PHE A 38 1.26 -24.16 -22.02
CA PHE A 38 1.12 -24.72 -20.68
C PHE A 38 2.36 -24.40 -19.86
N ILE A 39 2.15 -23.93 -18.64
CA ILE A 39 3.22 -23.62 -17.69
C ILE A 39 3.22 -24.71 -16.62
N GLU A 40 4.34 -25.40 -16.48
CA GLU A 40 4.61 -26.30 -15.37
C GLU A 40 5.49 -25.53 -14.38
N TYR A 41 4.87 -25.00 -13.31
CA TYR A 41 5.53 -24.15 -12.33
C TYR A 41 5.86 -24.93 -11.06
N TYR A 42 7.16 -25.17 -10.84
CA TYR A 42 7.67 -25.94 -9.71
C TYR A 42 8.04 -25.01 -8.55
N CYS A 43 7.43 -25.22 -7.38
CA CYS A 43 7.77 -24.49 -6.16
C CYS A 43 7.72 -25.39 -4.92
N GLY A 44 8.26 -24.89 -3.81
CA GLY A 44 8.24 -25.60 -2.53
C GLY A 44 6.82 -25.96 -2.10
N LYS A 45 6.61 -27.21 -1.67
CA LYS A 45 5.30 -27.75 -1.28
C LYS A 45 4.56 -26.91 -0.24
N GLN A 46 5.31 -26.28 0.67
CA GLN A 46 4.78 -25.37 1.68
C GLN A 46 4.05 -24.15 1.12
N TYR A 47 4.28 -23.79 -0.15
CA TYR A 47 3.66 -22.64 -0.80
C TYR A 47 2.48 -23.01 -1.71
N HIS A 48 2.27 -24.30 -1.99
CA HIS A 48 1.31 -24.76 -3.01
C HIS A 48 -0.10 -24.21 -2.82
N GLN A 49 -0.61 -24.22 -1.59
CA GLN A 49 -1.95 -23.70 -1.30
C GLN A 49 -2.03 -22.20 -1.65
N GLN A 50 -1.13 -21.39 -1.10
CA GLN A 50 -1.11 -19.94 -1.30
C GLN A 50 -0.90 -19.59 -2.78
N VAL A 51 0.01 -20.27 -3.47
CA VAL A 51 0.30 -20.05 -4.89
C VAL A 51 -0.90 -20.43 -5.76
N SER A 52 -1.58 -21.54 -5.45
CA SER A 52 -2.75 -22.00 -6.21
C SER A 52 -3.95 -21.06 -6.08
N GLU A 53 -4.14 -20.43 -4.91
CA GLU A 53 -5.20 -19.42 -4.70
C GLU A 53 -5.03 -18.17 -5.60
N PHE A 54 -3.82 -17.93 -6.10
CA PHE A 54 -3.55 -16.84 -7.04
C PHE A 54 -3.57 -17.31 -8.50
N ASN A 55 -3.61 -18.60 -8.79
CA ASN A 55 -3.56 -19.09 -10.16
C ASN A 55 -4.93 -18.99 -10.84
N LEU A 56 -5.08 -18.06 -11.78
CA LEU A 56 -6.33 -17.85 -12.52
C LEU A 56 -6.36 -18.57 -13.87
N SER A 57 -5.26 -19.22 -14.27
CA SER A 57 -5.14 -19.87 -15.56
C SER A 57 -5.28 -21.38 -15.44
N LYS A 58 -6.10 -21.98 -16.30
CA LYS A 58 -6.21 -23.44 -16.41
C LYS A 58 -4.98 -24.09 -17.05
N ASN A 59 -4.14 -23.27 -17.69
CA ASN A 59 -2.94 -23.72 -18.39
C ASN A 59 -1.67 -23.65 -17.51
N VAL A 60 -1.80 -23.21 -16.25
CA VAL A 60 -0.69 -23.19 -15.28
C VAL A 60 -0.93 -24.31 -14.27
N SER A 61 0.05 -25.21 -14.13
CA SER A 61 0.06 -26.26 -13.11
C SER A 61 1.09 -25.94 -12.05
N ILE A 62 0.69 -26.00 -10.77
CA ILE A 62 1.59 -25.82 -9.63
C ILE A 62 2.09 -27.20 -9.19
N LEU A 63 3.40 -27.40 -9.22
CA LEU A 63 4.06 -28.69 -9.02
C LEU A 63 5.10 -28.60 -7.89
N GLU A 64 5.43 -29.74 -7.29
CA GLU A 64 6.44 -29.82 -6.23
C GLU A 64 7.84 -29.69 -6.83
N TYR A 65 8.58 -28.70 -6.38
CA TYR A 65 10.01 -28.58 -6.67
C TYR A 65 10.79 -29.67 -5.93
N ILE A 66 11.59 -30.44 -6.67
CA ILE A 66 12.48 -31.47 -6.13
C ILE A 66 13.90 -31.03 -6.44
N PRO A 67 14.71 -30.62 -5.44
CA PRO A 67 16.07 -30.15 -5.67
C PRO A 67 16.91 -31.14 -6.48
N GLY A 68 17.63 -30.64 -7.49
CA GLY A 68 18.50 -31.45 -8.34
C GLY A 68 17.79 -32.17 -9.49
N ASN A 69 16.49 -31.90 -9.70
CA ASN A 69 15.72 -32.38 -10.86
C ASN A 69 15.20 -31.20 -11.71
N ASP A 70 16.09 -30.22 -11.92
CA ASP A 70 15.72 -28.92 -12.47
C ASP A 70 15.76 -29.00 -14.00
N SER A 71 14.57 -29.13 -14.62
CA SER A 71 14.43 -29.19 -16.09
C SER A 71 13.73 -27.95 -16.68
N GLY A 72 13.74 -26.82 -15.97
CA GLY A 72 13.08 -25.57 -16.37
C GLY A 72 13.97 -24.34 -16.22
N PHE A 73 13.39 -23.16 -16.46
CA PHE A 73 14.06 -21.87 -16.20
C PHE A 73 13.83 -21.45 -14.74
N ASN A 74 14.89 -21.02 -14.06
CA ASN A 74 14.79 -20.46 -12.71
C ASN A 74 14.21 -19.04 -12.76
N LEU A 75 12.95 -18.90 -12.36
CA LEU A 75 12.21 -17.64 -12.34
C LEU A 75 12.33 -16.90 -11.00
N TRP A 76 13.34 -17.23 -10.17
CA TRP A 76 13.73 -16.36 -9.08
C TRP A 76 14.38 -15.09 -9.62
N ILE A 77 14.05 -13.93 -9.05
CA ILE A 77 14.55 -12.62 -9.48
C ILE A 77 16.07 -12.46 -9.37
N GLY A 78 16.75 -13.27 -8.55
CA GLY A 78 18.22 -13.30 -8.46
C GLY A 78 18.89 -14.32 -9.38
N SER A 79 18.11 -15.00 -10.23
CA SER A 79 18.62 -15.98 -11.18
C SER A 79 19.61 -15.35 -12.16
N THR A 80 20.73 -16.04 -12.39
CA THR A 80 21.74 -15.66 -13.38
C THR A 80 21.36 -16.05 -14.81
N GLU A 81 20.19 -16.67 -15.00
CA GLU A 81 19.67 -16.99 -16.33
C GLU A 81 19.24 -15.75 -17.13
N PHE A 82 19.06 -14.60 -16.46
CA PHE A 82 18.61 -13.34 -17.06
C PHE A 82 19.65 -12.25 -16.85
N GLU A 83 19.84 -11.39 -17.86
CA GLU A 83 20.71 -10.22 -17.78
C GLU A 83 20.15 -9.19 -16.77
N VAL A 84 18.84 -8.96 -16.85
CA VAL A 84 18.08 -8.25 -15.82
C VAL A 84 17.80 -9.23 -14.70
N ASN A 85 18.48 -9.04 -13.57
CA ASN A 85 18.25 -9.77 -12.33
C ASN A 85 18.49 -8.86 -11.14
N TRP A 86 18.23 -9.35 -9.93
CA TRP A 86 18.32 -8.60 -8.68
C TRP A 86 19.69 -7.93 -8.48
N TYR A 87 20.78 -8.61 -8.85
CA TYR A 87 22.14 -8.13 -8.66
C TYR A 87 22.55 -7.06 -9.68
N ASN A 88 21.88 -7.01 -10.84
CA ASN A 88 22.17 -6.10 -11.94
C ASN A 88 21.01 -5.11 -12.23
N LYS A 89 20.07 -4.95 -11.30
CA LYS A 89 18.90 -4.08 -11.50
C LYS A 89 19.33 -2.63 -11.74
N LYS A 90 18.71 -1.97 -12.73
CA LYS A 90 19.02 -0.59 -13.15
C LYS A 90 18.06 0.46 -12.58
N THR A 91 17.12 0.04 -11.75
CA THR A 91 16.08 0.89 -11.16
C THR A 91 15.99 0.63 -9.66
N GLU A 92 15.65 1.65 -8.89
CA GLU A 92 15.33 1.52 -7.45
C GLU A 92 13.91 0.99 -7.21
N TYR A 93 13.05 1.04 -8.23
CA TYR A 93 11.65 0.64 -8.15
C TYR A 93 11.48 -0.85 -8.49
N MET A 94 11.01 -1.63 -7.52
CA MET A 94 10.87 -3.08 -7.59
C MET A 94 9.84 -3.52 -8.64
N ASP A 95 8.71 -2.83 -8.75
CA ASP A 95 7.67 -3.07 -9.77
C ASP A 95 8.20 -2.84 -11.19
N VAL A 96 8.96 -1.76 -11.41
CA VAL A 96 9.61 -1.49 -12.71
C VAL A 96 10.68 -2.55 -13.03
N PHE A 97 11.45 -2.96 -12.03
CA PHE A 97 12.42 -4.04 -12.18
C PHE A 97 11.74 -5.35 -12.58
N LEU A 98 10.65 -5.74 -11.91
CA LEU A 98 9.91 -6.97 -12.20
C LEU A 98 9.32 -6.96 -13.61
N VAL A 99 8.76 -5.82 -14.07
CA VAL A 99 8.29 -5.67 -15.46
C VAL A 99 9.43 -5.95 -16.45
N ASN A 100 10.61 -5.37 -16.24
CA ASN A 100 11.76 -5.59 -17.11
C ASN A 100 12.25 -7.05 -17.08
N PHE A 101 12.35 -7.64 -15.88
CA PHE A 101 12.73 -9.04 -15.68
C PHE A 101 11.80 -9.99 -16.45
N TYR A 102 10.50 -9.82 -16.29
CA TYR A 102 9.53 -10.70 -16.95
C TYR A 102 9.43 -10.47 -18.46
N ASN A 103 9.59 -9.23 -18.95
CA ASN A 103 9.65 -8.96 -20.38
C ASN A 103 10.90 -9.57 -21.03
N GLU A 104 12.04 -9.63 -20.31
CA GLU A 104 13.21 -10.38 -20.78
C GLU A 104 12.89 -11.88 -20.87
N PHE A 105 12.24 -12.45 -19.85
CA PHE A 105 11.77 -13.83 -19.90
C PHE A 105 10.86 -14.10 -21.11
N LEU A 106 9.85 -13.26 -21.35
CA LEU A 106 8.96 -13.37 -22.51
C LEU A 106 9.74 -13.38 -23.83
N LYS A 107 10.71 -12.46 -23.97
CA LYS A 107 11.61 -12.40 -25.14
C LYS A 107 12.45 -13.67 -25.28
N LYS A 108 13.05 -14.16 -24.19
CA LYS A 108 13.86 -15.40 -24.18
C LYS A 108 13.03 -16.64 -24.58
N GLN A 109 11.74 -16.62 -24.24
CA GLN A 109 10.78 -17.63 -24.67
C GLN A 109 10.20 -17.38 -26.07
N ASN A 110 10.67 -16.38 -26.83
CA ASN A 110 10.11 -16.01 -28.14
C ASN A 110 8.58 -15.81 -28.10
N LEU A 111 8.07 -15.21 -27.02
CA LEU A 111 6.66 -14.87 -26.87
C LEU A 111 6.47 -13.41 -27.32
N PRO A 112 5.72 -13.13 -28.41
CA PRO A 112 5.51 -11.78 -28.94
C PRO A 112 4.49 -10.98 -28.12
N ILE A 113 4.71 -10.89 -26.82
CA ILE A 113 3.93 -10.09 -25.87
C ILE A 113 4.86 -9.37 -24.91
N SER A 114 4.36 -8.30 -24.32
CA SER A 114 5.00 -7.56 -23.24
C SER A 114 3.92 -6.87 -22.41
N PHE A 115 4.29 -6.44 -21.21
CA PHE A 115 3.43 -5.63 -20.36
C PHE A 115 4.21 -4.47 -19.75
N GLU A 116 3.51 -3.41 -19.38
CA GLU A 116 4.12 -2.15 -18.95
C GLU A 116 4.07 -1.94 -17.43
N LYS A 117 3.13 -2.61 -16.76
CA LYS A 117 2.85 -2.42 -15.34
C LYS A 117 2.49 -3.71 -14.65
N LEU A 118 2.97 -3.85 -13.42
CA LEU A 118 2.65 -4.98 -12.56
C LEU A 118 1.30 -4.72 -11.88
N GLU A 119 0.22 -4.75 -12.65
CA GLU A 119 -1.14 -4.64 -12.12
C GLU A 119 -2.00 -5.75 -12.71
N TYR A 120 -2.88 -6.33 -11.89
CA TYR A 120 -3.73 -7.43 -12.34
C TYR A 120 -5.13 -7.34 -11.75
N LYS A 121 -6.10 -7.89 -12.48
CA LYS A 121 -7.47 -8.06 -12.01
C LYS A 121 -7.67 -9.49 -11.58
N ASP A 122 -8.35 -9.65 -10.45
CA ASP A 122 -8.78 -10.95 -9.96
C ASP A 122 -10.28 -10.90 -9.64
N PRO A 123 -11.12 -11.70 -10.32
CA PRO A 123 -12.56 -11.67 -10.10
C PRO A 123 -13.01 -12.31 -8.77
N ASP A 124 -12.15 -13.08 -8.08
CA ASP A 124 -12.50 -13.76 -6.83
C ASP A 124 -12.54 -12.82 -5.62
N ILE A 125 -11.91 -11.65 -5.71
CA ILE A 125 -11.64 -10.75 -4.58
C ILE A 125 -12.91 -10.29 -3.87
N GLN A 126 -13.90 -9.83 -4.63
CA GLN A 126 -15.17 -9.34 -4.08
C GLN A 126 -15.95 -10.45 -3.37
N ARG A 127 -16.10 -11.60 -4.04
CA ARG A 127 -16.79 -12.77 -3.50
C ARG A 127 -16.11 -13.27 -2.21
N ARG A 128 -14.79 -13.34 -2.21
CA ARG A 128 -13.99 -13.74 -1.04
C ARG A 128 -14.17 -12.78 0.12
N TYR A 129 -14.20 -11.48 -0.14
CA TYR A 129 -14.45 -10.48 0.90
C TYR A 129 -15.86 -10.66 1.51
N GLU A 130 -16.89 -10.86 0.70
CA GLU A 130 -18.26 -11.14 1.16
C GLU A 130 -18.32 -12.40 2.04
N ASP A 131 -17.64 -13.48 1.63
CA ASP A 131 -17.54 -14.71 2.42
C ASP A 131 -16.88 -14.45 3.79
N LEU A 132 -15.82 -13.64 3.84
CA LEU A 132 -15.14 -13.26 5.08
C LEU A 132 -16.03 -12.39 5.98
N ASP A 133 -16.76 -11.44 5.40
CA ASP A 133 -17.67 -10.56 6.13
C ASP A 133 -18.77 -11.38 6.83
N ILE A 134 -19.37 -12.34 6.13
CA ILE A 134 -20.36 -13.25 6.71
C ILE A 134 -19.72 -14.15 7.76
N LYS A 135 -18.63 -14.85 7.42
CA LYS A 135 -18.00 -15.85 8.27
C LYS A 135 -17.51 -15.28 9.60
N TYR A 136 -17.03 -14.03 9.59
CA TYR A 136 -16.46 -13.37 10.76
C TYR A 136 -17.30 -12.21 11.27
N ASN A 137 -18.60 -12.20 10.97
CA ASN A 137 -19.57 -11.21 11.48
C ASN A 137 -19.05 -9.76 11.37
N SER A 138 -18.64 -9.40 10.16
CA SER A 138 -18.11 -8.08 9.80
C SER A 138 -16.87 -7.61 10.56
N LYS A 139 -16.09 -8.53 11.14
CA LYS A 139 -14.79 -8.24 11.79
C LYS A 139 -13.84 -7.43 10.90
N TYR A 140 -13.86 -7.67 9.59
CA TYR A 140 -12.96 -7.09 8.59
C TYR A 140 -13.58 -5.97 7.76
N SER A 141 -14.77 -5.49 8.14
CA SER A 141 -15.47 -4.43 7.42
C SER A 141 -15.13 -3.02 7.91
N ASN A 142 -15.30 -2.04 7.01
CA ASN A 142 -15.12 -0.61 7.26
C ASN A 142 -13.76 -0.25 7.87
N LEU A 143 -12.68 -0.86 7.36
CA LEU A 143 -11.33 -0.66 7.91
C LEU A 143 -10.77 0.70 7.50
N ASP A 144 -10.30 1.44 8.49
CA ASP A 144 -9.50 2.64 8.24
C ASP A 144 -8.08 2.23 7.83
N PHE A 145 -7.50 1.22 8.52
CA PHE A 145 -6.17 0.71 8.21
C PHE A 145 -6.11 -0.82 8.20
N LEU A 146 -5.54 -1.37 7.14
CA LEU A 146 -4.95 -2.71 7.15
C LEU A 146 -3.43 -2.59 7.37
N ILE A 147 -2.94 -3.18 8.46
CA ILE A 147 -1.52 -3.13 8.85
C ILE A 147 -0.88 -4.50 8.65
N ILE A 148 -0.15 -4.68 7.56
CA ILE A 148 0.61 -5.89 7.25
C ILE A 148 1.98 -5.76 7.94
N ASN A 149 2.02 -6.08 9.23
CA ASN A 149 3.18 -5.95 10.12
C ASN A 149 4.00 -7.25 10.26
N SER A 150 3.83 -8.22 9.36
CA SER A 150 4.58 -9.47 9.39
C SER A 150 6.07 -9.23 9.13
N THR A 151 6.93 -9.86 9.96
CA THR A 151 8.39 -9.76 9.83
C THR A 151 8.88 -10.45 8.53
N PRO A 152 9.67 -9.78 7.68
CA PRO A 152 10.18 -10.38 6.46
C PRO A 152 11.27 -11.42 6.75
N LEU A 153 11.36 -12.45 5.91
CA LEU A 153 12.38 -13.51 6.03
C LEU A 153 13.72 -13.17 5.35
N SER A 154 13.74 -12.12 4.53
CA SER A 154 14.85 -11.72 3.66
C SER A 154 15.62 -10.50 4.19
N ASN A 155 15.46 -10.13 5.47
CA ASN A 155 16.07 -8.95 6.11
C ASN A 155 15.81 -7.62 5.36
N GLN A 156 14.74 -7.54 4.55
CA GLN A 156 14.36 -6.31 3.82
C GLN A 156 14.03 -5.14 4.76
N TYR A 157 13.65 -5.45 6.00
CA TYR A 157 13.33 -4.47 7.02
C TYR A 157 13.62 -5.05 8.42
N VAL A 158 14.33 -4.28 9.25
CA VAL A 158 14.61 -4.68 10.64
C VAL A 158 13.51 -4.11 11.55
N LYS A 159 12.51 -4.94 11.84
CA LYS A 159 11.34 -4.54 12.64
C LYS A 159 11.68 -4.44 14.14
N ASP A 160 11.62 -3.23 14.69
CA ASP A 160 11.54 -3.05 16.15
C ASP A 160 10.11 -3.38 16.63
N ILE A 161 9.95 -4.59 17.17
CA ILE A 161 8.66 -5.11 17.63
C ILE A 161 8.03 -4.21 18.70
N THR A 162 8.82 -3.63 19.61
CA THR A 162 8.29 -2.79 20.69
C THR A 162 7.74 -1.49 20.11
N LYS A 163 8.51 -0.86 19.21
CA LYS A 163 8.09 0.36 18.51
C LYS A 163 6.82 0.14 17.70
N TRP A 164 6.78 -0.93 16.90
CA TRP A 164 5.61 -1.29 16.10
C TRP A 164 4.38 -1.60 16.95
N ASN A 165 4.51 -2.37 18.03
CA ASN A 165 3.38 -2.69 18.91
C ASN A 165 2.83 -1.45 19.61
N ASN A 166 3.69 -0.53 20.04
CA ASN A 166 3.27 0.75 20.61
C ASN A 166 2.53 1.62 19.59
N PHE A 167 3.04 1.70 18.36
CA PHE A 167 2.37 2.39 17.26
C PHE A 167 0.98 1.80 16.99
N ILE A 168 0.89 0.48 16.78
CA ILE A 168 -0.35 -0.23 16.48
C ILE A 168 -1.36 -0.06 17.61
N THR A 169 -0.93 -0.16 18.88
CA THR A 169 -1.80 0.02 20.04
C THR A 169 -2.38 1.44 20.07
N LYS A 170 -1.56 2.47 19.80
CA LYS A 170 -2.04 3.87 19.71
C LYS A 170 -3.01 4.07 18.55
N MET A 171 -2.74 3.48 17.40
CA MET A 171 -3.64 3.53 16.23
C MET A 171 -4.99 2.87 16.53
N ASN A 172 -5.00 1.72 17.21
CA ASN A 172 -6.21 0.98 17.54
C ASN A 172 -7.15 1.73 18.50
N LEU A 173 -6.66 2.72 19.23
CA LEU A 173 -7.50 3.57 20.09
C LEU A 173 -8.36 4.57 19.29
N LYS A 174 -7.97 4.86 18.05
CA LYS A 174 -8.59 5.88 17.21
C LYS A 174 -9.26 5.33 15.96
N TYR A 175 -8.71 4.25 15.41
CA TYR A 175 -9.07 3.75 14.09
C TYR A 175 -9.55 2.30 14.16
N ASN A 176 -10.41 1.95 13.20
CA ASN A 176 -10.78 0.56 12.96
C ASN A 176 -9.66 -0.14 12.18
N ILE A 177 -8.79 -0.86 12.88
CA ILE A 177 -7.61 -1.49 12.28
C ILE A 177 -7.62 -3.02 12.35
N VAL A 178 -6.90 -3.64 11.41
CA VAL A 178 -6.59 -5.08 11.40
C VAL A 178 -5.10 -5.26 11.14
N THR A 179 -4.46 -6.23 11.81
CA THR A 179 -3.04 -6.56 11.65
C THR A 179 -2.82 -7.94 11.03
N SER A 180 -1.66 -8.18 10.42
CA SER A 180 -1.27 -9.51 9.91
C SER A 180 -0.48 -10.35 10.93
N GLU A 181 0.15 -9.71 11.91
CA GLU A 181 0.83 -10.31 13.03
C GLU A 181 0.18 -9.85 14.35
N LYS A 182 0.12 -10.75 15.34
CA LYS A 182 -0.66 -10.54 16.56
C LYS A 182 -0.12 -9.38 17.39
N VAL A 183 -1.02 -8.44 17.74
CA VAL A 183 -0.82 -7.43 18.78
C VAL A 183 -1.96 -7.54 19.78
N ASN A 184 -1.66 -7.52 21.08
CA ASN A 184 -2.67 -7.70 22.12
C ASN A 184 -3.77 -6.63 22.04
N GLY A 185 -5.03 -7.06 22.09
CA GLY A 185 -6.19 -6.16 21.99
C GLY A 185 -6.52 -5.68 20.57
N VAL A 186 -5.80 -6.13 19.54
CA VAL A 186 -6.00 -5.73 18.14
C VAL A 186 -6.46 -6.93 17.30
N LYS A 187 -7.35 -6.67 16.34
CA LYS A 187 -7.84 -7.68 15.40
C LYS A 187 -6.69 -8.17 14.52
N CYS A 188 -6.43 -9.48 14.51
CA CYS A 188 -5.40 -10.09 13.65
C CYS A 188 -6.02 -11.03 12.62
N THR A 189 -5.46 -11.06 11.41
CA THR A 189 -5.78 -12.07 10.38
C THR A 189 -5.22 -13.45 10.74
N CYS A 190 -4.13 -13.47 11.52
CA CYS A 190 -3.51 -14.69 12.05
C CYS A 190 -4.41 -15.46 13.02
N ASP A 191 -5.28 -14.77 13.77
CA ASP A 191 -6.22 -15.40 14.71
C ASP A 191 -7.20 -16.33 13.97
N ASP A 192 -7.53 -15.97 12.73
CA ASP A 192 -8.53 -16.64 11.90
C ASP A 192 -7.91 -17.50 10.78
N LYS A 193 -6.58 -17.66 10.79
CA LYS A 193 -5.79 -18.43 9.81
C LYS A 193 -6.02 -17.99 8.37
N LEU A 194 -6.19 -16.69 8.15
CA LEU A 194 -6.42 -16.13 6.82
C LEU A 194 -5.19 -16.29 5.92
N THR A 195 -5.42 -16.51 4.63
CA THR A 195 -4.36 -16.64 3.62
C THR A 195 -3.92 -15.28 3.08
N VAL A 196 -2.88 -15.24 2.25
CA VAL A 196 -2.49 -14.00 1.55
C VAL A 196 -3.61 -13.53 0.61
N LYS A 197 -4.40 -14.46 0.06
CA LYS A 197 -5.56 -14.15 -0.77
C LYS A 197 -6.70 -13.52 0.01
N ASP A 198 -6.92 -13.98 1.24
CA ASP A 198 -7.89 -13.36 2.14
C ASP A 198 -7.44 -11.95 2.53
N ILE A 199 -6.16 -11.75 2.87
CA ILE A 199 -5.59 -10.42 3.15
C ILE A 199 -5.74 -9.49 1.94
N GLN A 200 -5.56 -10.01 0.72
CA GLN A 200 -5.82 -9.27 -0.50
C GLN A 200 -7.28 -8.80 -0.61
N SER A 201 -8.23 -9.69 -0.32
CA SER A 201 -9.64 -9.31 -0.34
C SER A 201 -9.97 -8.23 0.68
N ILE A 202 -9.35 -8.27 1.87
CA ILE A 202 -9.49 -7.21 2.87
C ILE A 202 -8.84 -5.90 2.39
N SER A 203 -7.70 -5.97 1.69
CA SER A 203 -6.99 -4.78 1.22
C SER A 203 -7.80 -3.99 0.19
N ALA A 204 -8.60 -4.67 -0.65
CA ALA A 204 -9.52 -4.06 -1.60
C ALA A 204 -10.65 -3.23 -0.95
N HIS A 205 -10.90 -3.41 0.34
CA HIS A 205 -11.93 -2.69 1.11
C HIS A 205 -11.36 -1.86 2.26
N SER A 206 -10.05 -1.66 2.29
CA SER A 206 -9.37 -0.83 3.29
C SER A 206 -9.11 0.57 2.74
N LYS A 207 -9.30 1.62 3.55
CA LYS A 207 -9.02 3.01 3.13
C LYS A 207 -7.52 3.26 2.95
N LYS A 208 -6.72 2.87 3.94
CA LYS A 208 -5.25 3.01 3.93
C LYS A 208 -4.60 1.67 4.28
N ILE A 209 -3.40 1.45 3.77
CA ILE A 209 -2.61 0.25 4.06
C ILE A 209 -1.25 0.67 4.61
N ILE A 210 -0.78 -0.03 5.63
CA ILE A 210 0.58 0.08 6.17
C ILE A 210 1.22 -1.30 6.02
N VAL A 211 2.32 -1.42 5.30
CA VAL A 211 2.91 -2.72 4.99
C VAL A 211 4.42 -2.72 5.17
N ILE A 212 4.93 -3.71 5.89
CA ILE A 212 6.34 -4.06 5.85
C ILE A 212 6.58 -4.89 4.59
N SER A 213 7.57 -4.50 3.78
CA SER A 213 7.91 -5.21 2.52
C SER A 213 8.17 -6.67 2.83
N SER A 214 7.25 -7.51 2.37
CA SER A 214 7.14 -8.93 2.70
C SER A 214 6.39 -9.65 1.59
N GLY A 215 6.20 -10.96 1.72
CA GLY A 215 5.56 -11.80 0.70
C GLY A 215 4.11 -11.44 0.37
N VAL A 216 3.46 -10.51 1.08
CA VAL A 216 2.08 -10.04 0.80
C VAL A 216 2.05 -8.92 -0.24
N ILE A 217 3.14 -8.17 -0.45
CA ILE A 217 3.21 -7.06 -1.40
C ILE A 217 2.65 -7.40 -2.81
N PRO A 218 2.98 -8.56 -3.42
CA PRO A 218 2.46 -8.90 -4.74
C PRO A 218 0.93 -8.79 -4.82
N ALA A 219 0.22 -9.17 -3.76
CA ALA A 219 -1.22 -9.11 -3.70
C ALA A 219 -1.79 -7.67 -3.69
N LEU A 220 -1.01 -6.68 -3.27
CA LEU A 220 -1.46 -5.28 -3.22
C LEU A 220 -1.50 -4.60 -4.59
N PHE A 221 -0.91 -5.23 -5.62
CA PHE A 221 -0.95 -4.78 -7.01
C PHE A 221 -2.26 -5.16 -7.75
N ASN A 222 -3.24 -5.67 -7.04
CA ASN A 222 -4.56 -5.92 -7.62
C ASN A 222 -5.30 -4.60 -7.86
N THR A 223 -5.97 -4.50 -9.00
CA THR A 223 -6.64 -3.26 -9.40
C THR A 223 -7.74 -2.84 -8.42
N ASP A 224 -8.42 -3.76 -7.75
CA ASP A 224 -9.46 -3.40 -6.76
C ASP A 224 -8.84 -2.76 -5.52
N THR A 225 -7.70 -3.28 -5.05
CA THR A 225 -6.89 -2.64 -4.02
C THR A 225 -6.43 -1.25 -4.45
N LEU A 226 -5.79 -1.14 -5.62
CA LEU A 226 -5.21 0.12 -6.08
C LEU A 226 -6.24 1.21 -6.38
N ASN A 227 -7.44 0.82 -6.83
CA ASN A 227 -8.54 1.75 -7.12
C ASN A 227 -9.23 2.23 -5.84
N ASN A 228 -9.33 1.39 -4.81
CA ASN A 228 -10.04 1.73 -3.57
C ASN A 228 -9.14 2.44 -2.55
N VAL A 229 -7.90 1.98 -2.38
CA VAL A 229 -7.01 2.49 -1.35
C VAL A 229 -6.61 3.94 -1.64
N GLU A 230 -6.58 4.79 -0.61
CA GLU A 230 -6.07 6.15 -0.71
C GLU A 230 -4.55 6.13 -0.86
N THR A 231 -3.88 5.44 0.07
CA THR A 231 -2.41 5.36 0.19
C THR A 231 -1.97 4.02 0.78
N ILE A 232 -0.86 3.50 0.29
CA ILE A 232 -0.12 2.34 0.81
C ILE A 232 1.23 2.83 1.33
N TYR A 233 1.40 2.89 2.65
CA TYR A 233 2.68 3.20 3.27
C TYR A 233 3.52 1.92 3.35
N SER A 234 4.61 1.87 2.58
CA SER A 234 5.51 0.72 2.50
C SER A 234 6.76 0.94 3.33
N PHE A 235 7.19 -0.06 4.08
CA PHE A 235 8.41 -0.04 4.89
C PHE A 235 9.42 -1.05 4.35
N SER A 236 10.49 -0.56 3.73
CA SER A 236 11.60 -1.36 3.22
C SER A 236 12.89 -0.55 3.18
N HIS A 237 14.03 -1.20 3.43
CA HIS A 237 15.34 -0.59 3.18
C HIS A 237 15.82 -0.76 1.73
N VAL A 238 15.19 -1.64 0.96
CA VAL A 238 15.71 -2.09 -0.34
C VAL A 238 14.73 -1.88 -1.49
N ASP A 239 13.43 -1.90 -1.19
CA ASP A 239 12.37 -1.90 -2.20
C ASP A 239 11.58 -0.60 -2.15
N LYS A 240 11.58 0.12 -3.27
CA LYS A 240 10.62 1.19 -3.55
C LYS A 240 9.66 0.71 -4.63
N TYR A 241 8.50 1.37 -4.73
CA TYR A 241 7.51 1.07 -5.78
C TYR A 241 7.16 2.36 -6.51
N SER A 242 7.05 2.28 -7.83
CA SER A 242 6.82 3.44 -8.70
C SER A 242 5.34 3.84 -8.76
N HIS A 243 4.43 2.92 -8.42
CA HIS A 243 2.99 3.18 -8.43
C HIS A 243 2.61 4.30 -7.45
N PRO A 244 1.81 5.30 -7.85
CA PRO A 244 1.57 6.54 -7.08
C PRO A 244 0.87 6.34 -5.73
N LYS A 245 0.19 5.19 -5.55
CA LYS A 245 -0.41 4.82 -4.26
C LYS A 245 0.61 4.38 -3.22
N PHE A 246 1.82 3.99 -3.63
CA PHE A 246 2.85 3.57 -2.69
C PHE A 246 3.70 4.75 -2.24
N VAL A 247 3.84 4.89 -0.93
CA VAL A 247 4.70 5.89 -0.29
C VAL A 247 5.69 5.14 0.59
N ASN A 248 6.97 5.17 0.23
CA ASN A 248 8.01 4.53 1.06
C ASN A 248 8.23 5.31 2.36
N LYS A 249 8.40 4.60 3.46
CA LYS A 249 8.69 5.11 4.80
C LYS A 249 9.78 4.27 5.45
N GLU A 250 10.64 4.92 6.20
CA GLU A 250 11.73 4.27 6.92
C GLU A 250 11.40 4.13 8.42
N ASP A 251 10.73 5.13 8.99
CA ASP A 251 10.37 5.19 10.40
C ASP A 251 8.83 5.26 10.61
N ILE A 252 8.33 4.37 11.46
CA ILE A 252 6.92 4.28 11.84
C ILE A 252 6.47 5.47 12.73
N ASP A 253 7.37 6.11 13.46
CA ASP A 253 7.05 7.30 14.26
C ASP A 253 6.71 8.51 13.38
N GLU A 254 7.43 8.68 12.27
CA GLU A 254 7.14 9.73 11.28
C GLU A 254 5.75 9.54 10.69
N LEU A 255 5.37 8.30 10.43
CA LEU A 255 4.04 7.98 9.92
C LEU A 255 2.95 8.32 10.95
N TYR A 256 3.19 8.06 12.24
CA TYR A 256 2.24 8.44 13.29
C TYR A 256 1.98 9.94 13.32
N VAL A 257 3.03 10.76 13.23
CA VAL A 257 2.89 12.23 13.19
C VAL A 257 2.12 12.66 11.96
N LEU A 258 2.43 12.10 10.80
CA LEU A 258 1.76 12.41 9.53
C LEU A 258 0.25 12.11 9.60
N ILE A 259 -0.13 10.92 10.06
CA ILE A 259 -1.54 10.52 10.17
C ILE A 259 -2.31 11.44 11.14
N ASN A 260 -1.73 11.79 12.29
CA ASN A 260 -2.39 12.68 13.24
C ASN A 260 -2.48 14.14 12.74
N ASN A 261 -1.53 14.59 11.94
CA ASN A 261 -1.57 15.93 11.36
C ASN A 261 -2.65 16.03 10.27
N GLU A 262 -2.82 15.02 9.43
CA GLU A 262 -3.90 14.97 8.42
C GLU A 262 -5.27 15.19 9.07
N GLU A 263 -5.54 14.60 10.24
CA GLU A 263 -6.78 14.84 10.99
C GLU A 263 -6.90 16.29 11.47
N SER A 264 -5.80 16.87 11.97
CA SER A 264 -5.84 18.26 12.46
C SER A 264 -6.20 19.23 11.33
N PHE A 265 -5.72 18.98 10.11
CA PHE A 265 -6.05 19.76 8.93
C PHE A 265 -7.48 19.52 8.46
N GLN A 266 -7.95 18.27 8.40
CA GLN A 266 -9.34 17.97 8.04
C GLN A 266 -10.34 18.59 9.03
N ASN A 267 -10.03 18.54 10.33
CA ASN A 267 -10.84 19.20 11.35
C ASN A 267 -10.81 20.72 11.18
N MET A 268 -9.65 21.33 10.92
CA MET A 268 -9.56 22.76 10.62
C MET A 268 -10.36 23.15 9.36
N GLU A 269 -10.33 22.36 8.29
CA GLU A 269 -11.10 22.61 7.08
C GLU A 269 -12.61 22.56 7.35
N LEU A 270 -13.08 21.59 8.14
CA LEU A 270 -14.47 21.51 8.59
C LEU A 270 -14.88 22.76 9.38
N PHE A 271 -14.02 23.26 10.28
CA PHE A 271 -14.28 24.51 11.00
C PHE A 271 -14.23 25.75 10.11
N SER A 272 -13.42 25.74 9.04
CA SER A 272 -13.33 26.87 8.11
C SER A 272 -14.53 26.97 7.17
N ASN A 273 -15.18 25.84 6.87
CA ASN A 273 -16.42 25.77 6.11
C ASN A 273 -17.66 26.04 6.97
N ASP A 274 -17.52 26.06 8.29
CA ASP A 274 -18.56 26.57 9.17
C ASP A 274 -18.58 28.10 9.09
N SER A 275 -19.49 28.61 8.26
CA SER A 275 -19.72 30.05 8.05
C SER A 275 -19.86 30.85 9.35
N SER A 276 -20.21 30.22 10.47
CA SER A 276 -20.23 30.85 11.79
C SER A 276 -18.85 31.31 12.29
N LEU A 277 -17.78 30.54 12.05
CA LEU A 277 -16.42 30.90 12.45
C LEU A 277 -15.86 32.03 11.58
N PHE A 278 -16.16 32.00 10.28
CA PHE A 278 -15.81 33.08 9.36
C PHE A 278 -16.56 34.39 9.71
N ILE A 279 -17.86 34.30 10.02
CA ILE A 279 -18.66 35.42 10.54
C ILE A 279 -18.08 35.94 11.86
N PHE A 280 -17.65 35.06 12.76
CA PHE A 280 -17.03 35.43 14.03
C PHE A 280 -15.69 36.14 13.84
N LEU A 281 -14.83 35.67 12.93
CA LEU A 281 -13.57 36.34 12.58
C LEU A 281 -13.81 37.71 11.93
N ILE A 282 -14.80 37.83 11.05
CA ILE A 282 -15.23 39.13 10.49
C ILE A 282 -15.73 40.05 11.62
N PHE A 283 -16.53 39.54 12.54
CA PHE A 283 -17.03 40.31 13.68
C PHE A 283 -15.88 40.83 14.55
N LEU A 284 -14.89 40.00 14.88
CA LEU A 284 -13.70 40.42 15.63
C LEU A 284 -12.89 41.49 14.89
N LEU A 285 -12.73 41.35 13.56
CA LEU A 285 -12.06 42.35 12.74
C LEU A 285 -12.82 43.69 12.75
N VAL A 286 -14.14 43.67 12.62
CA VAL A 286 -15.01 44.86 12.69
C VAL A 286 -14.94 45.51 14.06
N CYS A 287 -14.97 44.74 15.15
CA CYS A 287 -14.80 45.25 16.51
C CYS A 287 -13.43 45.91 16.72
N SER A 288 -12.35 45.31 16.20
CA SER A 288 -11.00 45.86 16.27
C SER A 288 -10.89 47.20 15.51
N LEU A 289 -11.42 47.25 14.28
CA LEU A 289 -11.46 48.48 13.48
C LEU A 289 -12.31 49.57 14.14
N TYR A 290 -13.45 49.21 14.72
CA TYR A 290 -14.31 50.13 15.47
C TYR A 290 -13.61 50.67 16.73
N TYR A 291 -12.92 49.81 17.47
CA TYR A 291 -12.18 50.20 18.67
C TYR A 291 -11.00 51.14 18.33
N ASN A 292 -10.24 50.84 17.28
CA ASN A 292 -9.15 51.70 16.81
C ASN A 292 -9.64 53.07 16.32
N ASN A 293 -10.78 53.13 15.61
CA ASN A 293 -11.38 54.40 15.20
C ASN A 293 -11.87 55.24 16.40
N ASN A 294 -12.35 54.59 17.46
CA ASN A 294 -12.73 55.28 18.69
C ASN A 294 -11.52 55.81 19.46
N ILE A 295 -10.42 55.08 19.51
CA ILE A 295 -9.15 55.56 20.09
C ILE A 295 -8.63 56.78 19.32
N LEU A 296 -8.62 56.74 17.99
CA LEU A 296 -8.23 57.89 17.16
C LEU A 296 -9.14 59.10 17.39
N ASN A 297 -10.47 58.90 17.43
CA ASN A 297 -11.41 59.98 17.70
C ASN A 297 -11.24 60.58 19.11
N TYR A 298 -10.95 59.75 20.11
CA TYR A 298 -10.65 60.20 21.47
C TYR A 298 -9.35 61.02 21.52
N TYR A 299 -8.31 60.59 20.82
CA TYR A 299 -7.05 61.31 20.67
C TYR A 299 -7.23 62.69 20.00
N TYR A 300 -8.03 62.78 18.92
CA TYR A 300 -8.33 64.07 18.28
C TYR A 300 -9.12 65.03 19.18
N ARG A 301 -10.05 64.51 20.00
CA ARG A 301 -10.76 65.32 20.99
C ARG A 301 -9.81 65.86 22.05
N LEU A 302 -8.92 65.03 22.61
CA LEU A 302 -7.91 65.45 23.58
C LEU A 302 -6.96 66.54 23.05
N LYS A 303 -6.52 66.42 21.79
CA LYS A 303 -5.63 67.41 21.15
C LYS A 303 -6.25 68.81 21.09
N LYS A 304 -7.58 68.91 20.98
CA LYS A 304 -8.31 70.19 20.99
C LYS A 304 -8.30 70.89 22.36
N TYR A 305 -8.11 70.15 23.45
CA TYR A 305 -8.06 70.71 24.81
C TYR A 305 -6.64 71.05 25.28
N ILE A 306 -5.61 70.44 24.69
CA ILE A 306 -4.20 70.66 25.07
C ILE A 306 -3.64 71.94 24.43
N VAL A 307 -4.20 72.41 23.31
CA VAL A 307 -3.78 73.66 22.66
C VAL A 307 -4.68 74.82 23.09
N ARG A 308 -4.54 75.29 24.33
CA ARG A 308 -4.91 76.68 24.67
C ARG A 308 -3.63 77.52 24.69
N PRO A 309 -3.49 78.53 23.83
CA PRO A 309 -2.32 79.38 23.85
C PRO A 309 -2.29 80.16 25.16
N VAL A 310 -1.22 79.96 25.95
CA VAL A 310 -0.92 80.79 27.12
C VAL A 310 -0.62 82.19 26.61
N LYS A 311 -1.60 83.10 26.71
CA LYS A 311 -1.38 84.53 26.48
C LYS A 311 -0.43 85.05 27.56
N ARG A 312 0.85 85.22 27.23
CA ARG A 312 1.77 86.03 28.03
C ARG A 312 1.36 87.50 27.89
N LYS A 313 0.94 88.13 28.99
CA LYS A 313 0.92 89.59 29.10
C LYS A 313 2.35 90.06 29.30
N ILE A 314 2.78 91.00 28.47
CA ILE A 314 4.01 91.81 28.63
C ILE A 314 3.67 92.96 29.56
#